data_AF-A0A519ZBX0-F1
#
_entry.id   AF-A0A519ZBX0-F1
#
_cell.length_a   1.000
_cell.length_b   1.000
_cell.length_c   1.000
_cell.angle_alpha   90.00
_cell.angle_beta   90.00
_cell.angle_gamma   90.00
#
_symmetry.space_group_name_H-M   'P 1'
#
loop_
_entity.id
_entity.type
_entity.pdbx_description
1 polymer ?
#
loop_
_entity_poly.entity_id
_entity_poly.type
_entity_poly.pdbx_seq_one_letter_code
_entity_poly.pdbx_strand_id
1 'polypeptide(L)' 'MARTGGLRTWHLRGRELLPVVQGGMGVGVSAASLAGTVAGLGGVGTVSA' A
#
# COMPACT_ATOMS: atom_id res chain seq x y z
N MET A 1 -8.80 10.02 3.10
CA MET A 1 -8.88 9.71 4.54
C MET A 1 -7.53 9.78 5.23
N ALA A 2 -6.51 9.00 4.83
CA ALA A 2 -5.20 9.07 5.49
C ALA A 2 -4.59 10.49 5.50
N ARG A 3 -4.63 11.21 4.36
CA ARG A 3 -4.13 12.59 4.25
C ARG A 3 -4.94 13.62 5.04
N THR A 4 -6.25 13.40 5.17
CA THR A 4 -7.17 14.35 5.83
C THR A 4 -7.30 14.07 7.33
N GLY A 5 -6.95 12.86 7.77
CA GLY A 5 -7.01 12.43 9.18
C GLY A 5 -5.81 12.83 10.02
N GLY A 6 -4.92 13.69 9.51
CA GLY A 6 -3.74 14.17 10.25
C GLY A 6 -2.59 13.17 10.36
N LEU A 7 -2.66 12.02 9.68
CA LEU A 7 -1.57 11.05 9.66
C LEU A 7 -0.40 11.58 8.83
N ARG A 8 0.81 11.48 9.38
CA ARG A 8 2.04 11.87 8.68
C ARG A 8 2.34 10.89 7.55
N THR A 9 2.59 11.42 6.36
CA THR A 9 3.05 10.64 5.21
C THR A 9 4.49 10.15 5.43
N TRP A 10 4.84 9.05 4.78
CA TRP A 10 6.16 8.43 4.88
C TRP A 10 7.02 8.81 3.69
N HIS A 11 8.32 8.94 3.91
CA HIS A 11 9.30 9.10 2.84
C HIS A 11 10.18 7.85 2.74
N LEU A 12 10.12 7.15 1.61
CA LEU A 12 10.92 5.95 1.37
C LEU A 12 11.51 5.99 -0.04
N ARG A 13 12.84 5.89 -0.14
CA ARG A 13 13.59 5.93 -1.42
C ARG A 13 13.19 7.12 -2.30
N GLY A 14 13.01 8.30 -1.70
CA GLY A 14 12.61 9.53 -2.41
C GLY A 14 11.14 9.59 -2.84
N ARG A 15 10.29 8.65 -2.40
CA ARG A 15 8.85 8.67 -2.66
C ARG A 15 8.08 9.01 -1.39
N GLU A 16 7.06 9.85 -1.53
CA GLU A 16 6.06 10.08 -0.50
C GLU A 16 5.00 8.98 -0.58
N LEU A 17 4.66 8.38 0.56
CA LEU A 17 3.70 7.28 0.68
C LEU A 17 2.64 7.60 1.73
N LEU A 18 1.42 7.14 1.48
CA LEU A 18 0.40 7.06 2.50
C LEU A 18 0.83 6.05 3.57
N PRO A 19 0.53 6.31 4.85
CA PRO A 19 0.80 5.37 5.94
C PRO A 19 -0.26 4.24 5.94
N VAL A 20 -0.41 3.58 4.79
CA VAL A 20 -1.37 2.52 4.53
C VAL A 20 -0.62 1.36 3.89
N VAL A 21 -0.68 0.21 4.55
CA VAL A 21 -0.03 -1.02 4.10
C VAL A 21 -1.11 -2.06 3.85
N GLN A 22 -1.13 -2.63 2.66
CA GLN A 22 -1.94 -3.80 2.37
C GLN A 22 -1.33 -5.02 3.07
N GLY A 23 -2.13 -5.78 3.80
CA GLY A 23 -1.72 -7.08 4.31
C GLY A 23 -1.42 -8.10 3.19
N GLY A 24 -0.85 -9.25 3.58
CA GLY A 24 -0.69 -10.39 2.68
C GLY A 24 -2.05 -10.95 2.23
N MET A 25 -2.10 -11.49 1.02
CA MET A 25 -3.31 -12.11 0.46
C MET A 25 -3.12 -13.62 0.33
N GLY A 26 -4.15 -14.39 0.67
CA GLY A 26 -4.16 -15.86 0.57
C GLY A 26 -4.59 -16.39 -0.79
N VAL A 27 -4.71 -17.72 -0.88
CA VAL A 27 -5.13 -18.44 -2.09
C VAL A 27 -6.47 -17.93 -2.63
N GLY A 28 -6.56 -17.76 -3.95
CA GLY A 28 -7.76 -17.28 -4.63
C GLY A 28 -7.87 -15.76 -4.77
N VAL A 29 -6.93 -14.99 -4.21
CA VAL A 29 -6.81 -13.54 -4.49
C VAL A 29 -5.53 -13.27 -5.26
N SER A 30 -5.63 -12.46 -6.32
CA SER A 30 -4.44 -11.97 -7.03
C SER A 30 -3.66 -11.00 -6.13
N ALA A 31 -2.68 -11.53 -5.41
CA ALA A 31 -1.79 -10.75 -4.55
C ALA A 31 -1.10 -9.63 -5.34
N ALA A 32 -0.66 -9.93 -6.57
CA ALA A 32 -0.01 -8.95 -7.43
C ALA A 32 -0.95 -7.83 -7.89
N SER A 33 -2.19 -8.15 -8.30
CA SER A 33 -3.14 -7.12 -8.75
C SER A 33 -3.57 -6.21 -7.61
N LEU A 34 -3.83 -6.76 -6.42
CA LEU A 34 -4.18 -5.93 -5.26
C LEU A 34 -2.97 -5.10 -4.81
N ALA A 35 -1.78 -5.69 -4.74
CA ALA A 35 -0.55 -4.98 -4.39
C ALA A 35 -0.25 -3.83 -5.35
N GLY A 36 -0.42 -4.07 -6.65
CA GLY A 36 -0.28 -3.04 -7.68
C GLY A 36 -1.31 -1.92 -7.53
N THR A 37 -2.55 -2.25 -7.21
CA THR A 37 -3.62 -1.26 -6.98
C THR A 37 -3.31 -0.38 -5.78
N VAL A 38 -2.88 -0.97 -4.66
CA VAL A 38 -2.52 -0.22 -3.45
C VAL A 38 -1.30 0.67 -3.69
N ALA A 39 -0.28 0.15 -4.37
CA ALA A 39 0.90 0.94 -4.76
C ALA A 39 0.54 2.11 -5.69
N GLY A 40 -0.36 1.90 -6.66
CA GLY A 40 -0.85 2.95 -7.56
C GLY A 40 -1.62 4.07 -6.84
N LEU A 41 -2.25 3.76 -5.71
CA LEU A 41 -2.92 4.73 -4.84
C LEU A 41 -1.98 5.40 -3.81
N GLY A 42 -0.68 5.10 -3.87
CA GLY A 42 0.34 5.69 -2.99
C GLY A 42 0.52 4.99 -1.64
N GLY A 43 -0.11 3.83 -1.44
CA GLY A 43 0.15 2.95 -0.28
C GLY A 43 1.29 1.97 -0.55
N VAL A 44 1.46 1.02 0.37
CA VAL A 44 2.41 -0.09 0.22
C VAL A 44 1.63 -1.38 -0.06
N GLY A 45 1.82 -1.94 -1.26
CA GLY A 45 1.29 -3.25 -1.63
C GLY A 45 2.21 -4.38 -1.19
N THR A 46 1.64 -5.49 -0.70
CA THR A 46 2.39 -6.67 -0.27
C THR A 46 2.11 -7.83 -1.22
N VAL A 47 3.17 -8.46 -1.72
CA VAL A 47 3.09 -9.73 -2.47
C VAL A 47 3.53 -10.84 -1.53
N SER A 48 2.67 -11.84 -1.33
CA SER A 48 2.93 -13.00 -0.49
C SER A 48 3.01 -14.26 -1.37
N ALA A 49 3.78 -15.24 -0.91
CA ALA A 49 3.92 -16.55 -1.55
C ALA A 49 2.76 -17.47 -1.16
#